data_AF-A0A8S3XLP7-F1
#
_entry.id   AF-A0A8S3XLP7-F1
#
_cell.length_a   1.000
_cell.length_b   1.000
_cell.length_c   1.000
_cell.angle_alpha   90.00
_cell.angle_beta   90.00
_cell.angle_gamma   90.00
#
_symmetry.space_group_name_H-M   'P 1'
#
loop_
_entity.id
_entity.type
_entity.pdbx_description
1 polymer ?
#
loop_
_entity_poly.entity_id
_entity_poly.type
_entity_poly.pdbx_seq_one_letter_code
_entity_poly.pdbx_strand_id
1 'polypeptide(L)'
;MKISWVKDNPSILRIALAFPRVISVYDVNTLQILDDQWRKLPLAKNTRRNKTEKKVNVFWVKLSKWSDLKENQPYSDIAQFVLDCLMFPHANADCERIFSKINLPNSRTRNRLVTRTVDAILLSCDVIKRNKRDNCTNSEQTEEMLP
;
A
#
# COMPACT_ATOMS: atom_id res chain seq x y z
N MET A 1 15.27 -10.82 -4.03
CA MET A 1 13.92 -11.29 -4.36
C MET A 1 13.95 -11.98 -5.73
N LYS A 2 13.83 -13.32 -5.79
CA LYS A 2 13.68 -14.03 -7.08
C LYS A 2 12.30 -13.65 -7.65
N ILE A 3 12.21 -13.39 -8.95
CA ILE A 3 10.95 -13.15 -9.69
C ILE A 3 10.18 -14.49 -9.83
N SER A 4 10.19 -15.35 -8.80
CA SER A 4 9.51 -16.66 -8.81
C SER A 4 8.00 -16.49 -8.93
N TRP A 5 7.45 -15.43 -8.34
CA TRP A 5 6.02 -15.12 -8.34
C TRP A 5 5.38 -15.04 -9.73
N VAL A 6 6.13 -14.61 -10.75
CA VAL A 6 5.64 -14.55 -12.15
C VAL A 6 5.70 -15.92 -12.83
N LYS A 7 6.61 -16.81 -12.40
CA LYS A 7 6.61 -18.21 -12.86
C LYS A 7 5.45 -19.00 -12.25
N ASP A 8 5.13 -18.72 -10.98
CA ASP A 8 4.07 -19.42 -10.25
C ASP A 8 2.68 -18.89 -10.62
N ASN A 9 2.57 -17.63 -11.08
CA ASN A 9 1.34 -17.02 -11.59
C ASN A 9 1.53 -16.47 -13.01
N PRO A 10 1.19 -17.25 -14.06
CA PRO A 10 1.42 -16.85 -15.45
C PRO A 10 0.52 -15.70 -15.92
N SER A 11 -0.55 -15.39 -15.18
CA SER A 11 -1.48 -14.30 -15.48
C SER A 11 -1.84 -13.52 -14.22
N ILE A 12 -1.88 -12.19 -14.34
CA ILE A 12 -2.30 -11.27 -13.27
C ILE A 12 -3.82 -11.29 -13.08
N LEU A 13 -4.57 -11.82 -14.04
CA LEU A 13 -6.04 -11.75 -14.06
C LEU A 13 -6.69 -12.38 -12.81
N ARG A 14 -6.12 -13.47 -12.29
CA ARG A 14 -6.62 -14.07 -11.04
C ARG A 14 -6.55 -13.12 -9.85
N ILE A 15 -5.50 -12.30 -9.81
CA ILE A 15 -5.32 -11.27 -8.78
C ILE A 15 -6.27 -10.11 -9.05
N ALA A 16 -6.38 -9.65 -10.30
CA ALA A 16 -7.32 -8.58 -10.68
C ALA A 16 -8.77 -8.91 -10.30
N LEU A 17 -9.21 -10.16 -10.52
CA LEU A 17 -10.55 -10.62 -10.14
C LEU A 17 -10.78 -10.64 -8.61
N ALA A 18 -9.74 -10.81 -7.81
CA ALA A 18 -9.85 -10.75 -6.35
C ALA A 18 -10.04 -9.32 -5.82
N PHE A 19 -9.71 -8.30 -6.63
CA PHE A 19 -9.81 -6.88 -6.27
C PHE A 19 -10.76 -6.11 -7.21
N PRO A 20 -12.07 -6.44 -7.25
CA PRO A 20 -13.04 -5.80 -8.14
C PRO A 20 -13.26 -4.30 -7.83
N ARG A 21 -12.81 -3.85 -6.64
CA ARG A 21 -12.84 -2.43 -6.25
C ARG A 21 -11.68 -1.62 -6.81
N VAL A 22 -10.61 -2.28 -7.24
CA VAL A 22 -9.42 -1.63 -7.82
C VAL A 22 -9.58 -1.57 -9.33
N ILE A 23 -10.04 -2.65 -9.96
CA ILE A 23 -10.28 -2.73 -11.41
C ILE A 23 -11.64 -3.35 -11.68
N SER A 24 -12.39 -2.72 -12.58
CA SER A 24 -13.65 -3.26 -13.08
C SER A 24 -13.39 -4.52 -13.91
N VAL A 25 -14.09 -5.60 -13.56
CA VAL A 25 -14.02 -6.88 -14.28
C VAL A 25 -14.54 -6.75 -15.73
N TYR A 26 -15.29 -5.69 -16.02
CA TYR A 26 -15.86 -5.42 -17.35
C TYR A 26 -14.91 -4.63 -18.25
N ASP A 27 -13.83 -4.07 -17.72
CA ASP A 27 -12.86 -3.32 -18.51
C ASP A 27 -11.79 -4.27 -19.08
N VAL A 28 -12.18 -4.94 -20.17
CA VAL A 28 -11.34 -5.95 -20.85
C VAL A 28 -10.04 -5.33 -21.40
N ASN A 29 -10.07 -4.05 -21.80
CA ASN A 29 -8.92 -3.38 -22.39
C ASN A 29 -7.81 -3.16 -21.36
N THR A 30 -8.14 -2.63 -20.17
CA THR A 30 -7.14 -2.44 -19.11
C THR A 30 -6.65 -3.76 -18.55
N LEU A 31 -7.53 -4.76 -18.38
CA LEU A 31 -7.14 -6.11 -17.97
C LEU A 31 -6.14 -6.75 -18.96
N GLN A 32 -6.35 -6.57 -20.26
CA GLN A 32 -5.45 -7.07 -21.29
C GLN A 32 -4.09 -6.37 -21.22
N ILE A 33 -4.07 -5.04 -21.10
CA ILE A 33 -2.83 -4.25 -20.96
C ILE A 33 -2.03 -4.72 -19.74
N LEU A 34 -2.70 -4.93 -18.61
CA LEU A 34 -2.06 -5.38 -17.37
C LEU A 34 -1.47 -6.78 -17.51
N ASP A 35 -2.20 -7.72 -18.11
CA ASP A 35 -1.70 -9.07 -18.31
C ASP A 35 -0.50 -9.08 -19.28
N ASP A 36 -0.54 -8.26 -20.34
CA ASP A 36 0.57 -8.10 -21.27
C ASP A 36 1.81 -7.50 -20.59
N GLN A 37 1.63 -6.46 -19.76
CA GLN A 37 2.73 -5.88 -18.98
C GLN A 37 3.30 -6.90 -18.00
N TRP A 38 2.44 -7.66 -17.30
CA TRP A 38 2.84 -8.71 -16.36
C TRP A 38 3.71 -9.78 -17.01
N ARG A 39 3.30 -10.28 -18.19
CA ARG A 39 4.07 -11.29 -18.96
C ARG A 39 5.40 -10.75 -19.47
N LYS A 40 5.52 -9.45 -19.71
CA LYS A 40 6.77 -8.79 -20.16
C LYS A 40 7.77 -8.55 -19.02
N LEU A 41 7.35 -8.54 -17.75
CA LEU A 41 8.22 -8.27 -16.58
C LEU A 41 9.43 -9.22 -16.46
N PRO A 42 9.32 -10.55 -16.64
CA PRO A 42 10.46 -11.47 -16.54
C PRO A 42 11.50 -11.30 -17.66
N LEU A 43 11.06 -10.76 -18.80
CA LEU A 43 11.89 -10.55 -19.99
C LEU A 43 12.70 -9.25 -19.88
N ALA A 44 12.25 -8.30 -19.07
CA ALA A 44 12.94 -7.04 -18.84
C ALA A 44 14.32 -7.27 -18.19
N LYS A 45 15.40 -6.84 -18.83
CA LYS A 45 16.76 -6.96 -18.26
C LYS A 45 16.92 -6.21 -16.94
N ASN A 46 16.17 -5.13 -16.73
CA ASN A 46 16.26 -4.29 -15.53
C ASN A 46 15.47 -4.84 -14.31
N THR A 47 14.46 -5.70 -14.48
CA THR A 47 13.85 -6.40 -13.32
C THR A 47 14.86 -7.33 -12.65
N ARG A 48 15.91 -7.76 -13.36
CA ARG A 48 17.03 -8.51 -12.78
C ARG A 48 17.98 -7.64 -11.95
N ARG A 49 18.15 -6.35 -12.28
CA ARG A 49 18.98 -5.40 -11.50
C ARG A 49 18.33 -5.02 -10.17
N ASN A 50 17.01 -4.91 -10.13
CA ASN A 50 16.26 -4.59 -8.90
C ASN A 50 16.04 -5.79 -7.96
N LYS A 51 16.69 -6.94 -8.21
CA LYS A 51 16.58 -8.15 -7.35
C LYS A 51 17.06 -7.94 -5.91
N THR A 52 17.82 -6.89 -5.65
CA THR A 52 18.33 -6.51 -4.32
C THR A 52 17.34 -5.74 -3.46
N GLU A 53 16.23 -5.25 -4.02
CA GLU A 53 15.22 -4.53 -3.24
C GLU A 53 14.47 -5.50 -2.31
N LYS A 54 14.52 -5.25 -0.99
CA LYS A 54 13.88 -6.10 0.01
C LYS A 54 12.40 -5.77 0.22
N LYS A 55 11.98 -4.55 -0.14
CA LYS A 55 10.62 -4.06 0.08
C LYS A 55 9.82 -4.03 -1.23
N VAL A 56 8.68 -4.72 -1.22
CA VAL A 56 7.82 -4.91 -2.41
C VAL A 56 7.27 -3.58 -2.93
N ASN A 57 6.81 -2.69 -2.04
CA ASN A 57 6.32 -1.36 -2.42
C ASN A 57 7.40 -0.50 -3.10
N VAL A 58 8.62 -0.49 -2.58
CA VAL A 58 9.73 0.30 -3.16
C VAL A 58 10.09 -0.19 -4.55
N PHE A 59 10.03 -1.51 -4.78
CA PHE A 59 10.24 -2.09 -6.11
C PHE A 59 9.21 -1.57 -7.12
N TRP A 60 7.91 -1.62 -6.79
CA TRP A 60 6.86 -1.19 -7.72
C TRP A 60 6.86 0.32 -7.95
N VAL A 61 7.20 1.14 -6.95
CA VAL A 61 7.38 2.60 -7.13
C VAL A 61 8.56 2.91 -8.07
N LYS A 62 9.66 2.17 -7.99
CA LYS A 62 10.79 2.35 -8.92
C LYS A 62 10.43 1.91 -10.33
N LEU A 63 9.58 0.88 -10.45
CA LEU A 63 9.13 0.35 -11.71
C LEU A 63 8.13 1.27 -12.42
N SER A 64 7.23 1.94 -11.68
CA SER A 64 6.29 2.90 -12.26
C SER A 64 7.01 4.12 -12.85
N LYS A 65 8.06 4.58 -12.19
CA LYS A 65 8.89 5.72 -12.64
C LYS A 65 9.88 5.36 -13.74
N TRP A 66 9.97 4.10 -14.13
CA TRP A 66 10.96 3.66 -15.10
C TRP A 66 10.47 3.96 -16.52
N SER A 67 11.29 4.74 -17.25
CA SER A 67 11.11 5.01 -18.67
C SER A 67 12.07 4.19 -19.52
N ASP A 68 11.59 3.76 -20.68
CA ASP A 68 12.40 3.13 -21.71
C ASP A 68 13.20 4.19 -22.51
N LEU A 69 14.06 3.74 -23.43
CA LEU A 69 14.84 4.58 -24.35
C LEU A 69 13.97 5.51 -25.22
N LYS A 70 12.67 5.24 -25.32
CA LYS A 70 11.67 6.07 -26.01
C LYS A 70 10.87 6.97 -25.06
N GLU A 71 11.32 7.16 -23.83
CA GLU A 71 10.65 7.91 -22.74
C GLU A 71 9.27 7.38 -22.31
N ASN A 72 8.79 6.28 -22.92
CA ASN A 72 7.56 5.61 -22.50
C ASN A 72 7.77 4.84 -21.20
N GLN A 73 6.72 4.75 -20.37
CA GLN A 73 6.70 3.98 -19.12
C GLN A 73 5.89 2.68 -19.30
N PRO A 74 6.49 1.60 -19.83
CA PRO A 74 5.75 0.41 -20.25
C PRO A 74 5.23 -0.46 -19.11
N TYR A 75 5.53 -0.12 -17.85
CA TYR A 75 5.09 -0.85 -16.67
C TYR A 75 4.32 0.03 -15.68
N SER A 76 3.91 1.23 -16.11
CA SER A 76 3.24 2.19 -15.22
C SER A 76 1.91 1.65 -14.70
N ASP A 77 1.07 1.10 -15.59
CA ASP A 77 -0.26 0.62 -15.24
C ASP A 77 -0.21 -0.57 -14.27
N ILE A 78 0.64 -1.57 -14.56
CA ILE A 78 0.81 -2.72 -13.68
C ILE A 78 1.41 -2.35 -12.33
N ALA A 79 2.33 -1.38 -12.31
CA ALA A 79 2.91 -0.91 -11.07
C ALA A 79 1.90 -0.16 -10.21
N GLN A 80 1.07 0.69 -10.82
CA GLN A 80 0.00 1.39 -10.12
C GLN A 80 -1.02 0.41 -9.57
N PHE A 81 -1.49 -0.53 -10.40
CA PHE A 81 -2.43 -1.57 -9.97
C PHE A 81 -1.92 -2.36 -8.76
N VAL A 82 -0.66 -2.81 -8.79
CA VAL A 82 -0.09 -3.57 -7.67
C VAL A 82 0.10 -2.70 -6.42
N LEU A 83 0.46 -1.42 -6.58
CA LEU A 83 0.53 -0.49 -5.45
C LEU A 83 -0.85 -0.26 -4.81
N ASP A 84 -1.90 -0.12 -5.63
CA ASP A 84 -3.28 0.00 -5.16
C ASP A 84 -3.71 -1.27 -4.41
N CYS A 85 -3.37 -2.46 -4.93
CA CYS A 85 -3.59 -3.72 -4.23
C CYS A 85 -2.84 -3.79 -2.89
N LEU A 86 -1.61 -3.26 -2.83
CA LEU A 86 -0.79 -3.26 -1.61
C LEU A 86 -1.29 -2.27 -0.55
N MET A 87 -2.14 -1.30 -0.92
CA MET A 87 -2.77 -0.40 0.05
C MET A 87 -3.88 -1.08 0.86
N PHE A 88 -4.39 -2.23 0.40
CA PHE A 88 -5.38 -2.97 1.17
C PHE A 88 -4.69 -3.64 2.37
N PRO A 89 -5.18 -3.41 3.60
CA PRO A 89 -4.64 -4.09 4.77
C PRO A 89 -4.81 -5.60 4.59
N HIS A 90 -3.69 -6.31 4.57
CA HIS A 90 -3.62 -7.74 4.26
C HIS A 90 -4.31 -8.62 5.32
N ALA A 91 -4.70 -8.06 6.47
CA ALA A 91 -5.36 -8.81 7.55
C ALA A 91 -6.41 -7.96 8.27
N ASN A 92 -7.59 -8.55 8.49
CA ASN A 92 -8.58 -8.02 9.43
C ASN A 92 -7.96 -7.76 10.81
N ALA A 93 -6.94 -8.50 11.22
CA ALA A 93 -6.22 -8.29 12.48
C ALA A 93 -5.61 -6.88 12.61
N ASP A 94 -5.13 -6.28 11.51
CA ASP A 94 -4.61 -4.91 11.54
C ASP A 94 -5.75 -3.89 11.72
N CYS A 95 -6.87 -4.11 11.04
CA CYS A 95 -8.09 -3.33 11.24
C CYS A 95 -8.61 -3.48 12.68
N GLU A 96 -8.70 -4.72 13.20
CA GLU A 96 -9.11 -5.03 14.57
C GLU A 96 -8.17 -4.40 15.60
N ARG A 97 -6.87 -4.32 15.31
CA ARG A 97 -5.91 -3.62 16.16
C ARG A 97 -6.19 -2.11 16.22
N ILE A 98 -6.56 -1.49 15.10
CA ILE A 98 -6.97 -0.09 15.06
C ILE A 98 -8.31 0.09 15.80
N PHE A 99 -9.30 -0.78 15.56
CA PHE A 99 -10.57 -0.77 16.28
C PHE A 99 -10.40 -0.96 17.78
N SER A 100 -9.46 -1.82 18.21
CA SER A 100 -9.10 -2.00 19.61
C SER A 100 -8.54 -0.71 20.22
N LYS A 101 -7.64 -0.01 19.52
CA LYS A 101 -7.15 1.32 19.95
C LYS A 101 -8.27 2.35 20.08
N ILE A 102 -9.26 2.33 19.19
CA ILE A 102 -10.43 3.25 19.20
C ILE A 102 -11.41 2.89 20.32
N ASN A 103 -11.57 1.60 20.62
CA ASN A 103 -12.48 1.12 21.66
C ASN A 103 -11.91 1.27 23.08
N LEU A 104 -10.58 1.28 23.23
CA LEU A 104 -9.92 1.46 24.53
C LEU A 104 -10.28 2.78 25.26
N PRO A 105 -10.28 3.96 24.60
CA PRO A 105 -10.71 5.21 25.22
C PRO A 105 -12.23 5.31 25.43
N ASN A 106 -13.00 4.57 24.64
CA ASN A 106 -14.47 4.50 24.68
C ASN A 106 -14.98 3.29 25.49
N SER A 107 -14.15 2.74 26.39
CA SER A 107 -14.51 1.58 27.21
C SER A 107 -15.72 1.88 28.09
N ARG A 108 -16.49 0.84 28.47
CA ARG A 108 -17.77 0.94 29.21
C ARG A 108 -17.73 1.78 30.50
N THR A 109 -16.55 1.99 31.07
CA THR A 109 -16.31 2.81 32.29
C THR A 109 -16.06 4.30 32.01
N ARG A 110 -15.84 4.72 30.76
CA ARG A 110 -15.69 6.12 30.34
C ARG A 110 -16.87 6.56 29.49
N ASN A 111 -17.20 7.85 29.57
CA ASN A 111 -18.16 8.45 28.64
C ASN A 111 -17.63 8.34 27.19
N ARG A 112 -18.54 8.07 26.26
CA ARG A 112 -18.24 8.06 24.82
C ARG A 112 -17.62 9.40 24.43
N LEU A 113 -16.38 9.37 23.95
CA LEU A 113 -15.70 10.57 23.47
C LEU A 113 -16.29 10.99 22.12
N VAL A 114 -16.28 12.29 21.85
CA VAL A 114 -16.64 12.83 20.54
C VAL A 114 -15.61 12.33 19.51
N THR A 115 -16.05 11.97 18.30
CA THR A 115 -15.20 11.40 17.24
C THR A 115 -13.93 12.23 17.00
N ARG A 116 -14.06 13.57 16.96
CA ARG A 116 -12.93 14.49 16.82
C ARG A 116 -11.84 14.29 17.88
N THR A 117 -12.24 14.02 19.13
CA THR A 117 -11.31 13.77 20.24
C THR A 117 -10.63 12.41 20.09
N VAL A 118 -11.36 11.39 19.64
CA VAL A 118 -10.81 10.06 19.38
C VAL A 118 -9.80 10.11 18.24
N ASP A 119 -10.10 10.85 17.17
CA ASP A 119 -9.21 11.06 16.02
C ASP A 119 -7.93 11.78 16.45
N ALA A 120 -8.05 12.88 17.21
CA ALA A 120 -6.90 13.62 17.73
C ALA A 120 -6.00 12.75 18.62
N ILE A 121 -6.58 11.91 19.49
CA ILE A 121 -5.84 10.97 20.34
C ILE A 121 -5.11 9.93 19.48
N LEU A 122 -5.78 9.37 18.47
CA LEU A 122 -5.20 8.35 17.59
C LEU A 122 -4.01 8.92 16.81
N LEU A 123 -4.18 10.10 16.21
CA LEU A 123 -3.13 10.79 15.48
C LEU A 123 -1.93 11.11 16.37
N SER A 124 -2.17 11.70 17.55
CA SER A 124 -1.12 12.03 18.52
C SER A 124 -0.34 10.78 18.95
N CYS A 125 -1.04 9.69 19.25
CA CYS A 125 -0.43 8.42 19.63
C CYS A 125 0.43 7.81 18.50
N ASP A 126 0.01 7.95 17.24
CA ASP A 126 0.75 7.42 16.11
C ASP A 126 1.96 8.29 15.74
N VAL A 127 1.89 9.62 15.90
CA VAL A 127 3.04 10.53 15.76
C VAL A 127 4.13 10.20 16.79
N ILE A 128 3.76 10.09 18.06
CA ILE A 128 4.69 9.74 19.15
C ILE A 128 5.33 8.36 18.89
N LYS A 129 4.57 7.38 18.36
CA LYS A 129 5.13 6.06 18.01
C LYS A 129 6.10 6.09 16.84
N ARG A 130 5.87 6.96 15.85
CA ARG A 130 6.76 7.12 14.70
C ARG A 130 8.07 7.78 15.11
N ASN A 131 7.99 8.76 16.01
CA ASN A 131 9.14 9.43 16.57
C ASN A 131 9.64 8.69 17.82
N LYS A 132 10.47 7.66 17.64
CA LYS A 132 11.01 6.83 18.75
C LYS A 132 11.79 7.59 19.84
N ARG A 133 12.10 8.87 19.63
CA ARG A 133 12.77 9.76 20.58
C ARG A 133 11.80 10.68 21.35
N ASP A 134 10.59 10.84 20.83
CA ASP A 134 9.59 11.73 21.41
C ASP A 134 8.68 10.93 22.33
N ASN A 135 8.36 11.53 23.46
CA ASN A 135 7.37 11.05 24.41
C ASN A 135 6.32 12.16 24.57
N CYS A 136 5.30 11.92 25.41
CA CYS A 136 4.24 12.90 25.65
C CYS A 136 4.73 14.22 26.30
N THR A 137 6.01 14.33 26.67
CA THR A 137 6.58 15.53 27.30
C THR A 137 7.47 16.33 26.35
N ASN A 138 7.92 15.72 25.25
CA ASN A 138 8.97 16.28 24.38
C ASN A 138 8.53 16.46 22.91
N SER A 139 7.33 16.02 22.53
CA SER A 139 6.82 16.19 21.17
C SER A 139 6.40 17.64 20.90
N GLU A 140 6.99 18.27 19.88
CA GLU A 140 6.50 19.55 19.34
C GLU A 140 5.21 19.33 18.53
N GLN A 141 4.20 20.16 18.74
CA GLN A 141 2.94 20.08 18.00
C GLN A 141 3.16 20.62 16.57
N THR A 142 3.08 19.75 15.57
CA THR A 142 3.08 20.15 14.15
C THR A 142 1.71 20.71 13.75
N GLU A 143 1.68 21.65 12.81
CA GLU A 143 0.42 22.24 12.29
C GLU A 143 -0.56 21.18 11.75
N GLU A 144 -0.06 20.03 11.28
CA GLU A 144 -0.89 18.88 10.87
C GLU A 144 -1.71 18.23 12.00
N MET A 145 -1.40 18.54 13.26
CA MET A 145 -2.12 18.05 14.45
C MET A 145 -3.28 18.97 14.87
N LEU A 146 -3.37 20.18 14.29
CA LEU A 146 -4.45 21.13 14.55
C LEU A 146 -5.57 20.94 13.50
N PRO A 147 -6.84 20.82 13.92
CA PRO A 147 -7.97 20.62 13.03
C PRO A 147 -8.35 21.85 12.20
#